data_AF-A0A5Z6ZJV8-F1
#
_entry.id   AF-A0A5Z6ZJV8-F1
#
_cell.length_a   1.000
_cell.length_b   1.000
_cell.length_c   1.000
_cell.angle_alpha   90.00
_cell.angle_beta   90.00
_cell.angle_gamma   90.00
#
_symmetry.space_group_name_H-M   'P 1'
#
loop_
_entity.id
_entity.type
_entity.pdbx_description
1 polymer ?
#
loop_
_entity_poly.entity_id
_entity_poly.type
_entity_poly.pdbx_seq_one_letter_code
_entity_poly.pdbx_strand_id
1 'polypeptide(L)' 'MRICSNEPCIVLLTEKDTWLRVNGKEPISLKANHMAILACENNVIDISSLNSVLVIQVS' A
#
# COMPACT_ATOMS: atom_id res chain seq x y z
N MET A 1 9.08 2.04 0.77
CA MET A 1 8.59 2.80 -0.40
C MET A 1 7.58 3.83 0.07
N ARG A 2 7.52 5.02 -0.53
CA ARG A 2 6.47 6.01 -0.26
C ARG A 2 5.70 6.26 -1.54
N ILE A 3 4.38 6.16 -1.48
CA ILE A 3 3.48 6.48 -2.58
C ILE A 3 2.64 7.67 -2.15
N CYS A 4 2.64 8.72 -2.96
CA CYS A 4 1.71 9.83 -2.82
C CYS A 4 0.66 9.66 -3.91
N SER A 5 -0.57 9.29 -3.53
CA SER A 5 -1.63 8.99 -4.49
C SER A 5 -2.77 9.97 -4.38
N ASN A 6 -3.09 10.58 -5.52
CA ASN A 6 -4.31 11.36 -5.70
C ASN A 6 -5.41 10.55 -6.41
N GLU A 7 -5.11 9.30 -6.78
CA GLU A 7 -6.06 8.37 -7.39
C GLU A 7 -7.05 7.84 -6.34
N PRO A 8 -8.30 7.55 -6.74
CA PRO A 8 -9.36 7.10 -5.83
C PRO A 8 -9.07 5.75 -5.18
N CYS A 9 -8.21 4.92 -5.80
CA CYS A 9 -7.90 3.61 -5.27
C CYS A 9 -6.46 3.17 -5.57
N ILE A 10 -5.87 2.44 -4.61
CA ILE A 10 -4.63 1.69 -4.81
C ILE A 10 -4.88 0.23 -4.47
N VAL A 11 -4.38 -0.65 -5.33
CA VAL A 11 -4.28 -2.09 -5.08
C VAL A 11 -2.81 -2.44 -4.83
N LEU A 12 -2.57 -3.20 -3.75
CA LEU A 12 -1.27 -3.70 -3.36
C LEU A 12 -1.31 -5.23 -3.38
N LEU A 13 -0.30 -5.85 -3.97
CA LEU A 13 -0.10 -7.30 -4.01
C LEU A 13 1.25 -7.61 -3.37
N THR A 14 1.26 -8.34 -2.27
CA THR A 14 2.48 -8.63 -1.50
C THR A 14 3.00 -10.03 -1.78
N GLU A 15 4.31 -10.20 -1.93
CA GLU A 15 4.96 -11.52 -1.99
C GLU A 15 5.46 -11.98 -0.62
N LYS A 16 5.69 -11.04 0.30
CA LYS A 16 6.21 -11.26 1.67
C LYS A 16 5.38 -10.51 2.69
N ASP A 17 5.46 -10.93 3.95
CA ASP A 17 4.92 -10.18 5.07
C ASP A 17 5.44 -8.74 5.02
N THR A 18 4.51 -7.79 4.93
CA THR A 18 4.75 -6.38 4.66
C THR A 18 3.87 -5.56 5.58
N TRP A 19 4.29 -4.37 5.98
CA TRP A 19 3.39 -3.41 6.60
C TRP A 19 3.19 -2.20 5.70
N LEU A 20 2.02 -1.58 5.83
CA LEU A 20 1.71 -0.29 5.24
C LEU A 20 1.25 0.70 6.31
N ARG A 21 1.56 1.98 6.12
CA ARG A 21 1.05 3.09 6.94
C ARG A 21 0.39 4.09 6.01
N VAL A 22 -0.84 4.47 6.32
CA VAL A 22 -1.58 5.50 5.59
C VAL A 22 -1.54 6.79 6.40
N ASN A 23 -1.05 7.87 5.80
CA ASN A 23 -0.92 9.21 6.40
C ASN A 23 -0.21 9.20 7.76
N GLY A 24 0.83 8.37 7.91
CA GLY A 24 1.60 8.25 9.15
C GLY A 24 0.87 7.60 10.33
N LYS A 25 -0.34 7.03 10.12
CA LYS A 25 -1.07 6.27 11.13
C LYS A 25 -0.36 4.95 11.48
N GLU A 26 -0.94 4.22 12.42
CA GLU A 26 -0.43 2.91 12.84
C GLU A 26 -0.25 1.94 11.65
N PRO A 27 0.81 1.11 11.67
CA PRO A 27 1.07 0.16 10.60
C PRO A 27 0.01 -0.94 10.56
N ILE A 28 -0.48 -1.21 9.36
CA ILE A 28 -1.34 -2.34 9.04
C ILE A 28 -0.44 -3.43 8.43
N SER A 29 -0.43 -4.60 9.04
CA SER A 29 0.34 -5.76 8.55
C SER A 29 -0.45 -6.52 7.49
N LEU A 30 0.15 -6.65 6.31
CA LEU A 30 -0.27 -7.54 5.25
C LEU A 30 0.60 -8.80 5.26
N LYS A 31 -0.04 -9.97 5.21
CA LYS A 31 0.67 -11.23 5.08
C LYS A 31 1.22 -11.43 3.66
N ALA A 32 2.19 -12.31 3.53
CA ALA A 32 2.69 -12.75 2.23
C ALA A 32 1.55 -13.26 1.34
N ASN A 33 1.64 -13.00 0.04
CA ASN A 33 0.68 -13.44 -0.99
C ASN A 33 -0.74 -12.94 -0.76
N HIS A 34 -0.90 -11.73 -0.21
CA HIS A 34 -2.21 -11.10 -0.02
C HIS A 34 -2.37 -9.88 -0.91
N MET A 35 -3.63 -9.58 -1.23
CA MET A 35 -4.04 -8.36 -1.90
C MET A 35 -4.68 -7.42 -0.88
N ALA A 36 -4.32 -6.14 -0.93
CA ALA A 36 -5.02 -5.08 -0.22
C ALA A 36 -5.56 -4.05 -1.21
N ILE A 37 -6.79 -3.62 -1.01
CA ILE A 37 -7.45 -2.57 -1.79
C ILE A 37 -7.70 -1.40 -0.84
N LEU A 38 -7.15 -0.24 -1.18
CA LEU A 38 -7.22 0.96 -0.36
C LEU A 38 -8.01 2.00 -1.14
N ALA A 39 -9.14 2.44 -0.59
CA ALA A 39 -9.74 3.69 -1.01
C ALA A 39 -8.78 4.82 -0.61
N CYS A 40 -8.41 5.64 -1.58
CA CYS A 40 -7.42 6.68 -1.44
C CYS A 40 -8.01 8.03 -1.85
N GLU A 41 -7.81 9.06 -1.05
CA GLU A 41 -8.11 10.45 -1.41
C GLU A 41 -6.96 11.32 -0.91
N ASN A 42 -6.01 11.63 -1.81
CA ASN A 42 -4.80 12.39 -1.50
C ASN A 42 -4.04 11.81 -0.29
N ASN A 43 -3.76 10.51 -0.33
CA ASN A 43 -3.11 9.82 0.77
C ASN A 43 -1.62 9.55 0.49
N VAL A 44 -0.84 9.61 1.57
CA VAL A 44 0.56 9.20 1.59
C VAL A 44 0.61 7.80 2.18
N ILE A 45 1.13 6.83 1.44
CA ILE A 45 1.22 5.44 1.85
C ILE A 45 2.69 5.06 1.94
N ASP A 46 3.14 4.73 3.14
CA ASP A 46 4.47 4.17 3.40
C ASP A 46 4.38 2.65 3.45
N ILE A 47 5.22 1.96 2.68
CA ILE A 47 5.28 0.50 2.58
C ILE A 47 6.65 0.02 3.02
N SER A 48 6.69 -1.04 3.82
CA SER A 48 7.91 -1.56 4.44
C SER A 48 8.95 -2.14 3.47
N SER A 49 8.51 -2.69 2.33
CA SER A 49 9.38 -3.35 1.34
C SER A 49 9.16 -2.79 -0.05
N LEU A 50 10.26 -2.51 -0.77
CA LEU A 50 10.25 -1.99 -2.15
C LEU A 50 10.14 -3.10 -3.21
N ASN A 51 10.72 -4.28 -2.96
CA ASN A 51 10.94 -5.31 -3.98
C ASN A 51 10.00 -6.51 -3.85
N SER A 52 8.96 -6.41 -3.02
CA SER A 52 8.04 -7.53 -2.75
C SER A 52 6.59 -7.10 -2.78
N VAL A 53 6.32 -5.93 -3.37
CA VAL A 53 4.97 -5.36 -3.45
C VAL A 53 4.76 -4.80 -4.85
N LEU A 54 3.76 -5.33 -5.55
CA LEU A 54 3.24 -4.73 -6.77
C LEU A 54 2.16 -3.72 -6.39
N VAL A 55 2.24 -2.53 -6.99
CA VAL A 55 1.36 -1.39 -6.73
C VAL A 55 0.62 -1.05 -8.02
N ILE A 56 -0.70 -0.97 -7.95
CA ILE A 56 -1.56 -0.56 -9.06
C ILE A 56 -2.42 0.61 -8.57
N GLN A 57 -2.34 1.75 -9.25
CA GLN A 57 -3.23 2.88 -9.00
C GLN A 57 -4.39 2.82 -9.99
N VAL A 58 -5.62 2.97 -9.50
CA VAL A 58 -6.85 2.88 -10.29
C VAL A 58 -7.54 4.24 -10.26
N SER A 59 -7.77 4.81 -11.45
CA SER A 59 -8.50 6.06 -11.70
C SER A 59 -10.00 5.87 -11.87
#